data_AF-M6Y046-F1
#
_entry.id   AF-M6Y046-F1
#
_cell.length_a   1.000
_cell.length_b   1.000
_cell.length_c   1.000
_cell.angle_alpha   90.00
_cell.angle_beta   90.00
_cell.angle_gamma   90.00
#
_symmetry.space_group_name_H-M   'P 1'
#
loop_
_entity.id
_entity.type
_entity.pdbx_description
1 polymer ?
#
loop_
_entity_poly.entity_id
_entity_poly.type
_entity_poly.pdbx_seq_one_letter_code
_entity_poly.pdbx_strand_id
1 'polypeptide(L)'
;MNESRIDEKIIKNIFIGEALEKNKIFIEPFDFDNHNLSENFKYLNVPKKINAIAIQSSSVQNISGNYKEHLKKYIPNLYKNSYFFNKPFSEPIYDLLNFQINQEVEINSIIFGIFGYKFDRFDCSNRGKKRPYSKEEYTKAISDLKEDHETKDRTLDFKKIDETILNARYICSLSDSKSNTSFILSSYETKGFEYAGTVYLVDFFNKNKLIKTIEKYNYDGPY
;
A
#
# COMPACT_ATOMS: atom_id res chain seq x y z
N MET A 1 -4.40 25.63 -20.34
CA MET A 1 -4.89 25.02 -19.08
C MET A 1 -4.21 23.68 -18.94
N ASN A 2 -3.26 23.53 -18.01
CA ASN A 2 -2.51 22.28 -17.88
C ASN A 2 -3.39 21.20 -17.24
N GLU A 3 -3.77 20.22 -18.06
CA GLU A 3 -4.53 19.06 -17.64
C GLU A 3 -3.68 18.12 -16.77
N SER A 4 -4.29 17.70 -15.66
CA SER A 4 -4.09 16.39 -15.01
C SER A 4 -2.65 15.92 -14.71
N ARG A 5 -1.91 16.63 -13.88
CA ARG A 5 -0.77 16.04 -13.16
C ARG A 5 -1.02 16.08 -11.66
N ILE A 6 -0.89 14.93 -11.01
CA ILE A 6 -0.78 14.88 -9.54
C ILE A 6 0.58 15.47 -9.20
N ASP A 7 0.62 16.32 -8.17
CA ASP A 7 1.89 16.83 -7.65
C ASP A 7 2.77 15.64 -7.22
N GLU A 8 3.96 15.50 -7.81
CA GLU A 8 4.91 14.45 -7.47
C GLU A 8 5.23 14.43 -5.97
N LYS A 9 5.12 15.58 -5.29
CA LYS A 9 5.24 15.66 -3.84
C LYS A 9 4.19 14.82 -3.14
N ILE A 10 2.94 14.76 -3.62
CA ILE A 10 1.90 13.92 -3.01
C ILE A 10 2.31 12.45 -3.11
N ILE A 11 2.72 11.99 -4.29
CA ILE A 11 3.09 10.59 -4.54
C ILE A 11 4.24 10.15 -3.64
N LYS A 12 5.29 10.98 -3.52
CA LYS A 12 6.47 10.69 -2.69
C LYS A 12 6.21 10.70 -1.19
N ASN A 13 5.06 11.19 -0.75
CA ASN A 13 4.71 11.31 0.67
C ASN A 13 3.62 10.33 1.11
N ILE A 14 3.20 9.41 0.24
CA ILE A 14 2.26 8.34 0.59
C ILE A 14 2.98 7.33 1.47
N PHE A 15 2.28 6.85 2.47
CA PHE A 15 2.74 5.76 3.33
C PHE A 15 1.62 4.75 3.58
N ILE A 16 2.03 3.54 3.90
CA ILE A 16 1.15 2.45 4.29
C ILE A 16 1.79 1.61 5.40
N GLY A 17 0.98 0.92 6.18
CA GLY A 17 1.46 -0.04 7.17
C GLY A 17 0.33 -0.58 8.03
N GLU A 18 0.64 -0.86 9.29
CA GLU A 18 -0.29 -1.59 10.17
C GLU A 18 -0.16 -1.16 11.65
N ALA A 19 -1.27 -1.22 12.36
CA ALA A 19 -1.29 -1.12 13.82
C ALA A 19 -0.98 -2.49 14.44
N LEU A 20 0.24 -2.70 14.95
CA LEU A 20 0.66 -4.01 15.47
C LEU A 20 0.63 -4.11 17.00
N GLU A 21 0.62 -2.96 17.68
CA GLU A 21 0.55 -2.88 19.13
C GLU A 21 -0.43 -1.81 19.59
N LYS A 22 -0.91 -1.92 20.82
CA LYS A 22 -1.74 -0.89 21.42
C LYS A 22 -1.03 0.47 21.35
N ASN A 23 -1.73 1.44 20.77
CA ASN A 23 -1.29 2.82 20.62
C ASN A 23 -0.01 3.01 19.78
N LYS A 24 0.41 2.02 18.98
CA LYS A 24 1.54 2.17 18.05
C LYS A 24 1.17 1.74 16.65
N ILE A 25 1.75 2.44 15.68
CA ILE A 25 1.63 2.11 14.27
C ILE A 25 3.01 2.03 13.64
N PHE A 26 3.14 1.13 12.67
CA PHE A 26 4.36 0.90 11.91
C PHE A 26 4.04 1.14 10.46
N ILE A 27 4.75 2.08 9.82
CA ILE A 27 4.50 2.46 8.43
C ILE A 27 5.80 2.51 7.62
N GLU A 28 5.65 2.38 6.32
CA GLU A 28 6.70 2.63 5.34
C GLU A 28 6.20 3.54 4.20
N PRO A 29 7.08 4.27 3.50
CA PRO A 29 6.72 4.99 2.29
C PRO A 29 6.25 4.06 1.16
N PHE A 30 5.31 4.55 0.34
CA PHE A 30 4.75 3.80 -0.79
C PHE A 30 5.72 3.70 -1.98
N ASP A 31 6.60 4.71 -2.15
CA ASP A 31 7.62 4.79 -3.21
C ASP A 31 8.90 4.00 -2.85
N PHE A 32 8.89 3.25 -1.75
CA PHE A 32 10.05 2.49 -1.31
C PHE A 32 10.14 1.15 -2.05
N ASP A 33 10.85 1.17 -3.18
CA ASP A 33 11.28 -0.02 -3.91
C ASP A 33 12.63 -0.49 -3.36
N ASN A 34 12.61 -1.64 -2.69
CA ASN A 34 13.75 -2.14 -1.91
C ASN A 34 14.85 -2.80 -2.74
N HIS A 35 14.72 -2.84 -4.07
CA HIS A 35 15.59 -3.65 -4.91
C HIS A 35 17.06 -3.20 -4.93
N ASN A 36 17.41 -1.99 -4.45
CA ASN A 36 18.81 -1.50 -4.47
C ASN A 36 19.24 -0.47 -3.38
N LEU A 37 18.39 -0.08 -2.42
CA LEU A 37 18.59 1.22 -1.72
C LEU A 37 18.42 1.27 -0.19
N SER A 38 18.23 0.14 0.52
CA SER A 38 17.99 0.18 1.98
C SER A 38 19.16 0.80 2.79
N GLU A 39 20.39 0.76 2.26
CA GLU A 39 21.57 1.35 2.91
C GLU A 39 21.70 2.87 2.69
N ASN A 40 21.08 3.43 1.65
CA ASN A 40 21.24 4.83 1.26
C ASN A 40 20.03 5.72 1.58
N PHE A 41 18.93 5.16 2.09
CA PHE A 41 17.75 5.95 2.43
C PHE A 41 17.99 6.75 3.71
N LYS A 42 18.31 8.03 3.53
CA LYS A 42 18.43 9.00 4.60
C LYS A 42 17.06 9.54 4.96
N TYR A 43 16.47 8.99 6.02
CA TYR A 43 15.28 9.52 6.72
C TYR A 43 15.54 10.87 7.42
N LEU A 44 16.38 11.74 6.85
CA LEU A 44 16.78 13.01 7.44
C LEU A 44 15.59 13.96 7.69
N ASN A 45 14.43 13.69 7.09
CA ASN A 45 13.22 14.50 7.19
C ASN A 45 11.98 13.70 7.64
N VAL A 46 12.09 12.73 8.56
CA VAL A 46 10.88 12.08 9.11
C VAL A 46 9.99 13.12 9.80
N PRO A 47 8.70 13.21 9.42
CA PRO A 47 7.77 14.10 10.10
C PRO A 47 7.61 13.71 11.57
N LYS A 48 7.81 14.67 12.48
CA LYS A 48 7.63 14.45 13.93
C LYS A 48 6.20 14.07 14.31
N LYS A 49 5.24 14.43 13.47
CA LYS A 49 3.81 14.17 13.65
C LYS A 49 3.25 13.51 12.41
N ILE A 50 2.23 12.69 12.61
CA ILE A 50 1.49 12.02 11.54
C ILE A 50 -0.01 12.29 11.70
N ASN A 51 -0.68 12.47 10.56
CA ASN A 51 -2.12 12.27 10.43
C ASN A 51 -2.31 11.14 9.44
N ALA A 52 -3.12 10.16 9.79
CA ALA A 52 -3.38 8.99 8.98
C ALA A 52 -4.81 8.53 9.20
N ILE A 53 -5.18 7.49 8.48
CA ILE A 53 -6.38 6.73 8.75
C ILE A 53 -6.01 5.32 9.19
N ALA A 54 -6.78 4.78 10.12
CA ALA A 54 -6.81 3.36 10.42
C ALA A 54 -8.06 2.76 9.79
N ILE A 55 -7.90 1.69 9.02
CA ILE A 55 -8.99 0.97 8.34
C ILE A 55 -8.99 -0.48 8.82
N GLN A 56 -10.09 -0.91 9.42
CA GLN A 56 -10.28 -2.30 9.86
C GLN A 56 -11.65 -2.80 9.42
N SER A 57 -11.69 -3.82 8.57
CA SER A 57 -12.96 -4.28 7.98
C SER A 57 -13.77 -3.10 7.39
N SER A 58 -14.96 -2.80 7.90
CA SER A 58 -15.77 -1.65 7.47
C SER A 58 -15.57 -0.38 8.31
N SER A 59 -14.78 -0.43 9.38
CA SER A 59 -14.51 0.75 10.23
C SER A 59 -13.32 1.53 9.68
N VAL A 60 -13.45 2.86 9.72
CA VAL A 60 -12.40 3.80 9.36
C VAL A 60 -12.40 4.94 10.35
N GLN A 61 -11.21 5.32 10.81
CA GLN A 61 -11.05 6.46 11.71
C GLN A 61 -9.78 7.24 11.41
N ASN A 62 -9.85 8.55 11.65
CA ASN A 62 -8.68 9.41 11.64
C ASN A 62 -7.83 9.16 12.89
N ILE A 63 -6.53 9.05 12.70
CA ILE A 63 -5.56 8.91 13.78
C ILE A 63 -4.47 9.97 13.66
N SER A 64 -3.87 10.29 14.80
CA SER A 64 -2.76 11.23 14.88
C SER A 64 -1.71 10.71 15.83
N GLY A 65 -0.45 10.85 15.47
CA GLY A 65 0.64 10.33 16.30
C GLY A 65 1.88 11.20 16.29
N ASN A 66 2.80 10.85 17.17
CA ASN A 66 4.14 11.42 17.23
C ASN A 66 5.17 10.35 16.90
N TYR A 67 6.14 10.72 16.09
CA TYR A 67 7.26 9.86 15.73
C TYR A 67 8.02 9.44 16.99
N LYS A 68 8.40 8.16 17.04
CA LYS A 68 9.20 7.60 18.13
C LYS A 68 10.58 7.21 17.66
N GLU A 69 10.63 6.34 16.67
CA GLU A 69 11.87 5.74 16.23
C GLU A 69 11.74 5.18 14.81
N HIS A 70 12.91 4.95 14.23
CA HIS A 70 13.09 4.27 12.96
C HIS A 70 13.64 2.87 13.27
N LEU A 71 13.01 1.86 12.68
CA LEU A 71 13.30 0.46 12.95
C LEU A 71 13.66 -0.24 11.65
N LYS A 72 14.72 -1.06 11.69
CA LYS A 72 15.05 -2.02 10.63
C LYS A 72 14.91 -3.44 11.19
N LYS A 73 13.77 -4.09 10.97
CA LYS A 73 13.43 -5.37 11.62
C LYS A 73 12.55 -6.27 10.74
N TYR A 74 12.71 -7.59 10.87
CA TYR A 74 11.75 -8.56 10.35
C TYR A 74 10.53 -8.64 11.29
N ILE A 75 9.35 -8.28 10.79
CA ILE A 75 8.12 -8.11 11.58
C ILE A 75 7.40 -9.42 11.93
N PRO A 76 7.27 -10.42 11.03
CA PRO A 76 6.54 -11.67 11.30
C PRO A 76 6.95 -12.40 12.59
N ASN A 77 8.25 -12.41 12.91
CA ASN A 77 8.76 -13.04 14.14
C ASN A 77 8.31 -12.32 15.42
N LEU A 78 8.00 -11.03 15.34
CA LEU A 78 7.58 -10.21 16.47
C LEU A 78 6.05 -10.12 16.59
N TYR A 79 5.35 -10.14 15.45
CA TYR A 79 3.91 -9.90 15.36
C TYR A 79 3.24 -10.92 14.44
N LYS A 80 3.06 -12.14 14.95
CA LYS A 80 2.51 -13.31 14.23
C LYS A 80 1.13 -13.11 13.59
N ASN A 81 0.41 -12.05 13.96
CA ASN A 81 -0.94 -11.77 13.48
C ASN A 81 -1.00 -10.64 12.45
N SER A 82 0.13 -10.05 12.06
CA SER A 82 0.15 -9.00 11.03
C SER A 82 -0.51 -9.52 9.73
N TYR A 83 -1.29 -8.68 9.04
CA TYR A 83 -1.82 -9.01 7.71
C TYR A 83 -0.98 -8.39 6.60
N PHE A 84 -0.41 -7.20 6.83
CA PHE A 84 0.39 -6.50 5.83
C PHE A 84 1.81 -7.08 5.75
N PHE A 85 2.44 -7.37 6.90
CA PHE A 85 3.84 -7.77 7.00
C PHE A 85 4.06 -9.28 7.12
N ASN A 86 3.03 -10.11 7.32
CA ASN A 86 3.17 -11.56 7.63
C ASN A 86 3.08 -12.49 6.42
N LYS A 87 3.09 -11.96 5.21
CA LYS A 87 3.08 -12.78 3.99
C LYS A 87 4.40 -12.89 3.22
N PRO A 88 5.56 -12.33 3.63
CA PRO A 88 6.75 -12.50 2.83
C PRO A 88 7.17 -13.98 2.83
N PHE A 89 7.59 -14.46 1.67
CA PHE A 89 8.28 -15.73 1.51
C PHE A 89 9.70 -15.67 2.10
N SER A 90 10.36 -14.51 2.01
CA SER A 90 11.68 -14.30 2.61
C SER A 90 11.57 -13.81 4.07
N GLU A 91 12.72 -13.59 4.73
CA GLU A 91 12.79 -12.86 6.01
C GLU A 91 13.24 -11.39 5.79
N PRO A 92 12.48 -10.56 5.06
CA PRO A 92 12.96 -9.23 4.72
C PRO A 92 13.07 -8.34 5.96
N ILE A 93 14.16 -7.57 6.03
CA ILE A 93 14.28 -6.53 7.03
C ILE A 93 13.42 -5.35 6.60
N TYR A 94 12.28 -5.16 7.28
CA TYR A 94 11.41 -4.02 7.05
C TYR A 94 12.04 -2.75 7.61
N ASP A 95 12.02 -1.71 6.79
CA ASP A 95 12.44 -0.37 7.12
C ASP A 95 11.21 0.48 7.48
N LEU A 96 11.00 0.68 8.79
CA LEU A 96 9.71 1.13 9.35
C LEU A 96 9.86 2.38 10.21
N LEU A 97 8.90 3.28 10.07
CA LEU A 97 8.70 4.41 10.96
C LEU A 97 7.66 4.04 12.01
N ASN A 98 8.05 4.10 13.28
CA ASN A 98 7.17 3.83 14.42
C ASN A 98 6.61 5.15 14.96
N PHE A 99 5.28 5.22 15.08
CA PHE A 99 4.59 6.35 15.70
C PHE A 99 3.75 5.89 16.89
N GLN A 100 3.80 6.68 17.95
CA GLN A 100 2.86 6.58 19.07
C GLN A 100 1.61 7.38 18.75
N ILE A 101 0.45 6.72 18.76
CA ILE A 101 -0.86 7.35 18.57
C ILE A 101 -1.60 7.44 19.91
N ASN A 102 -2.57 8.34 19.98
CA ASN A 102 -3.39 8.52 21.18
C ASN A 102 -4.76 7.84 21.06
N GLN A 103 -5.18 7.51 19.84
CA GLN A 103 -6.44 6.86 19.54
C GLN A 103 -6.32 5.35 19.75
N GLU A 104 -7.40 4.75 20.28
CA GLU A 104 -7.53 3.30 20.32
C GLU A 104 -7.87 2.79 18.91
N VAL A 105 -6.99 1.97 18.36
CA VAL A 105 -7.14 1.32 17.05
C VAL A 105 -7.13 -0.18 17.27
N GLU A 106 -7.93 -0.89 16.49
CA GLU A 106 -7.86 -2.35 16.46
C GLU A 106 -6.49 -2.78 15.92
N ILE A 107 -5.91 -3.80 16.57
CA ILE A 107 -4.69 -4.43 16.04
C ILE A 107 -5.02 -4.98 14.66
N ASN A 108 -4.04 -4.85 13.77
CA ASN A 108 -4.08 -5.18 12.36
C ASN A 108 -4.88 -4.22 11.47
N SER A 109 -5.29 -3.08 12.00
CA SER A 109 -5.82 -1.99 11.16
C SER A 109 -4.78 -1.59 10.11
N ILE A 110 -5.20 -1.54 8.84
CA ILE A 110 -4.39 -0.96 7.77
C ILE A 110 -4.24 0.53 8.07
N ILE A 111 -2.99 0.98 8.13
CA ILE A 111 -2.67 2.39 8.29
C ILE A 111 -2.31 2.95 6.92
N PHE A 112 -3.00 4.00 6.52
CA PHE A 112 -2.73 4.68 5.25
C PHE A 112 -2.68 6.19 5.44
N GLY A 113 -1.87 6.87 4.65
CA GLY A 113 -1.95 8.32 4.59
C GLY A 113 -0.94 8.96 3.66
N ILE A 114 -0.95 10.29 3.68
CA ILE A 114 -0.02 11.13 2.92
C ILE A 114 0.50 12.20 3.87
N PHE A 115 1.82 12.31 4.03
CA PHE A 115 2.38 13.30 4.94
C PHE A 115 1.97 14.73 4.55
N GLY A 116 1.56 15.50 5.56
CA GLY A 116 1.06 16.86 5.36
C GLY A 116 -0.38 16.93 4.82
N TYR A 117 -1.03 15.80 4.56
CA TYR A 117 -2.42 15.74 4.11
C TYR A 117 -3.36 15.32 5.25
N LYS A 118 -4.61 15.78 5.20
CA LYS A 118 -5.67 15.35 6.11
C LYS A 118 -6.89 14.98 5.30
N PHE A 119 -7.34 13.75 5.46
CA PHE A 119 -8.59 13.29 4.88
C PHE A 119 -9.75 13.57 5.83
N ASP A 120 -10.88 13.98 5.29
CA ASP A 120 -12.09 14.28 6.07
C ASP A 120 -13.34 13.54 5.55
N ARG A 121 -13.22 12.82 4.44
CA ARG A 121 -14.27 11.97 3.87
C ARG A 121 -13.73 10.60 3.52
N PHE A 122 -14.47 9.58 3.94
CA PHE A 122 -14.13 8.18 3.78
C PHE A 122 -15.35 7.37 3.36
N ASP A 123 -15.18 6.45 2.43
CA ASP A 123 -16.22 5.48 2.05
C ASP A 123 -15.60 4.11 1.82
N CYS A 124 -15.83 3.19 2.77
CA CYS A 124 -15.40 1.80 2.66
C CYS A 124 -16.58 0.85 2.36
N SER A 125 -17.75 1.35 1.95
CA SER A 125 -18.95 0.54 1.67
C SER A 125 -18.78 -0.45 0.53
N ASN A 126 -17.85 -0.16 -0.40
CA ASN A 126 -17.52 -1.03 -1.53
C ASN A 126 -16.41 -2.04 -1.20
N ARG A 127 -15.97 -2.15 0.05
CA ARG A 127 -14.88 -3.05 0.44
C ARG A 127 -15.13 -4.47 -0.06
N GLY A 128 -14.09 -5.08 -0.64
CA GLY A 128 -14.13 -6.43 -1.18
C GLY A 128 -14.78 -6.56 -2.56
N LYS A 129 -15.47 -5.52 -3.07
CA LYS A 129 -15.95 -5.51 -4.47
C LYS A 129 -14.76 -5.42 -5.42
N LYS A 130 -14.91 -6.06 -6.59
CA LYS A 130 -13.90 -6.03 -7.66
C LYS A 130 -13.71 -4.59 -8.15
N ARG A 131 -12.46 -4.13 -8.18
CA ARG A 131 -12.04 -2.86 -8.76
C ARG A 131 -12.12 -2.97 -10.29
N PRO A 132 -12.77 -2.03 -11.00
CA PRO A 132 -12.67 -1.93 -12.44
C PRO A 132 -11.21 -1.71 -12.86
N TYR A 133 -10.84 -2.23 -14.02
CA TYR A 133 -9.53 -2.04 -14.59
C TYR A 133 -9.61 -1.37 -15.96
N SER A 134 -8.55 -0.70 -16.37
CA SER A 134 -8.45 -0.07 -17.68
C SER A 134 -8.11 -1.09 -18.78
N LYS A 135 -8.29 -0.71 -20.05
CA LYS A 135 -7.87 -1.55 -21.18
C LYS A 135 -6.34 -1.72 -21.21
N GLU A 136 -5.61 -0.71 -20.79
CA GLU A 136 -4.16 -0.72 -20.66
C GLU A 136 -3.72 -1.68 -19.56
N GLU A 137 -4.33 -1.63 -18.38
CA GLU A 137 -4.09 -2.57 -17.27
C GLU A 137 -4.36 -4.01 -17.72
N TYR A 138 -5.47 -4.26 -18.43
CA TYR A 138 -5.78 -5.57 -19.00
C TYR A 138 -4.71 -6.03 -20.01
N THR A 139 -4.35 -5.18 -20.96
CA THR A 139 -3.39 -5.55 -22.01
C THR A 139 -2.03 -5.88 -21.43
N LYS A 140 -1.58 -5.07 -20.46
CA LYS A 140 -0.32 -5.31 -19.74
C LYS A 140 -0.35 -6.63 -18.97
N ALA A 141 -1.37 -6.85 -18.13
CA ALA A 141 -1.48 -8.07 -17.34
C ALA A 141 -1.52 -9.34 -18.21
N ILE A 142 -2.22 -9.32 -19.34
CA ILE A 142 -2.24 -10.44 -20.28
C ILE A 142 -0.89 -10.64 -21.00
N SER A 143 -0.17 -9.56 -21.31
CA SER A 143 1.19 -9.65 -21.87
C SER A 143 2.15 -10.31 -20.88
N ASP A 144 2.15 -9.82 -19.63
CA ASP A 144 3.01 -10.34 -18.56
C ASP A 144 2.76 -11.84 -18.32
N LEU A 145 1.49 -12.27 -18.33
CA LEU A 145 1.13 -13.69 -18.22
C LEU A 145 1.63 -14.53 -19.42
N LYS A 146 1.59 -13.99 -20.64
CA LYS A 146 2.09 -14.72 -21.82
C LYS A 146 3.60 -14.89 -21.78
N GLU A 147 4.33 -13.83 -21.45
CA GLU A 147 5.80 -13.88 -21.28
C GLU A 147 6.19 -14.90 -20.19
N ASP A 148 5.39 -14.97 -19.11
CA ASP A 148 5.54 -15.98 -18.07
C ASP A 148 5.47 -17.41 -18.63
N HIS A 149 4.47 -17.67 -19.47
CA HIS A 149 4.23 -18.98 -20.10
C HIS A 149 5.26 -19.37 -21.17
N GLU A 150 6.02 -18.42 -21.72
CA GLU A 150 7.01 -18.68 -22.77
C GLU A 150 8.39 -19.08 -22.23
N THR A 151 8.61 -18.95 -20.92
CA THR A 151 9.91 -19.26 -20.32
C THR A 151 10.10 -20.77 -20.13
N LYS A 152 11.13 -21.33 -20.75
CA LYS A 152 11.33 -22.78 -20.92
C LYS A 152 12.09 -23.48 -19.78
N ASP A 153 12.80 -22.71 -18.95
CA ASP A 153 13.73 -23.23 -17.95
C ASP A 153 13.30 -22.73 -16.57
N ARG A 154 12.33 -23.40 -15.95
CA ARG A 154 11.71 -22.95 -14.70
C ARG A 154 11.47 -24.06 -13.70
N THR A 155 11.60 -23.68 -12.43
CA THR A 155 11.31 -24.47 -11.24
C THR A 155 9.95 -24.15 -10.61
N LEU A 156 9.18 -23.20 -11.18
CA LEU A 156 8.00 -22.59 -10.55
C LEU A 156 6.72 -22.68 -11.40
N ASP A 157 5.57 -22.65 -10.73
CA ASP A 157 4.24 -22.59 -11.34
C ASP A 157 3.99 -21.25 -12.05
N PHE A 158 3.24 -21.29 -13.16
CA PHE A 158 2.84 -20.09 -13.90
C PHE A 158 1.86 -19.21 -13.14
N LYS A 159 2.02 -17.89 -13.32
CA LYS A 159 1.07 -16.90 -12.79
C LYS A 159 -0.32 -17.08 -13.40
N LYS A 160 -1.35 -16.80 -12.60
CA LYS A 160 -2.76 -16.83 -13.04
C LYS A 160 -3.33 -15.42 -13.07
N ILE A 161 -4.44 -15.27 -13.81
CA ILE A 161 -5.14 -13.97 -13.92
C ILE A 161 -5.60 -13.44 -12.55
N ASP A 162 -5.97 -14.33 -11.63
CA ASP A 162 -6.41 -13.97 -10.28
C ASP A 162 -5.29 -13.39 -9.41
N GLU A 163 -4.03 -13.52 -9.86
CA GLU A 163 -2.82 -13.08 -9.17
C GLU A 163 -2.32 -11.73 -9.72
N THR A 164 -3.14 -11.06 -10.54
CA THR A 164 -2.81 -9.79 -11.20
C THR A 164 -3.69 -8.65 -10.70
N ILE A 165 -3.32 -7.42 -11.07
CA ILE A 165 -4.12 -6.20 -10.85
C ILE A 165 -5.59 -6.33 -11.29
N LEU A 166 -5.90 -7.23 -12.24
CA LEU A 166 -7.26 -7.47 -12.71
C LEU A 166 -8.17 -8.08 -11.64
N ASN A 167 -7.62 -8.62 -10.56
CA ASN A 167 -8.34 -9.15 -9.42
C ASN A 167 -8.31 -8.20 -8.20
N ALA A 168 -7.85 -6.96 -8.37
CA ALA A 168 -7.87 -5.95 -7.32
C ALA A 168 -9.28 -5.75 -6.76
N ARG A 169 -9.35 -5.57 -5.44
CA ARG A 169 -10.57 -5.33 -4.68
C ARG A 169 -10.46 -4.07 -3.87
N TYR A 170 -11.55 -3.33 -3.79
CA TYR A 170 -11.61 -2.09 -3.02
C TYR A 170 -11.38 -2.32 -1.53
N ILE A 171 -10.64 -1.41 -0.90
CA ILE A 171 -10.50 -1.30 0.55
C ILE A 171 -11.31 -0.10 1.04
N CYS A 172 -10.96 1.11 0.57
CA CYS A 172 -11.66 2.33 0.95
C CYS A 172 -11.39 3.48 -0.03
N SER A 173 -12.34 4.39 -0.18
CA SER A 173 -12.19 5.67 -0.87
C SER A 173 -11.97 6.80 0.14
N LEU A 174 -11.05 7.71 -0.16
CA LEU A 174 -10.57 8.76 0.73
C LEU A 174 -10.55 10.08 -0.02
N SER A 175 -10.98 11.16 0.61
CA SER A 175 -10.89 12.50 0.01
C SER A 175 -10.76 13.60 1.06
N ASP A 176 -10.28 14.75 0.60
CA ASP A 176 -10.34 16.02 1.33
C ASP A 176 -11.44 16.88 0.71
N SER A 177 -12.40 17.32 1.52
CA SER A 177 -13.55 18.15 1.12
C SER A 177 -13.15 19.47 0.45
N LYS A 178 -11.93 19.96 0.67
CA LYS A 178 -11.40 21.18 0.06
C LYS A 178 -10.75 20.93 -1.30
N SER A 179 -10.51 19.69 -1.67
CA SER A 179 -9.85 19.31 -2.91
C SER A 179 -10.81 18.60 -3.86
N ASN A 180 -10.57 18.72 -5.17
CA ASN A 180 -11.25 17.87 -6.16
C ASN A 180 -10.57 16.50 -6.32
N THR A 181 -9.65 16.17 -5.41
CA THR A 181 -8.82 14.96 -5.46
C THR A 181 -9.42 13.91 -4.54
N SER A 182 -9.57 12.70 -5.06
CA SER A 182 -9.92 11.53 -4.28
C SER A 182 -8.95 10.39 -4.56
N PHE A 183 -8.84 9.51 -3.59
CA PHE A 183 -7.91 8.40 -3.58
C PHE A 183 -8.72 7.15 -3.33
N ILE A 184 -8.42 6.07 -4.04
CA ILE A 184 -9.01 4.77 -3.77
C ILE A 184 -7.89 3.81 -3.43
N LEU A 185 -7.94 3.28 -2.20
CA LEU A 185 -7.09 2.20 -1.77
C LEU A 185 -7.74 0.86 -2.16
N SER A 186 -6.98 0.02 -2.83
CA SER A 186 -7.39 -1.34 -3.23
C SER A 186 -6.25 -2.33 -2.95
N SER A 187 -6.52 -3.63 -3.03
CA SER A 187 -5.47 -4.65 -3.03
C SER A 187 -5.83 -5.90 -3.84
N TYR A 188 -4.82 -6.62 -4.29
CA TYR A 188 -4.93 -8.01 -4.76
C TYR A 188 -3.82 -8.87 -4.14
N GLU A 189 -4.00 -10.19 -4.21
CA GLU A 189 -2.97 -11.15 -3.80
C GLU A 189 -2.31 -11.74 -5.03
N THR A 190 -0.99 -11.88 -5.02
CA THR A 190 -0.19 -12.39 -6.16
C THR A 190 0.09 -13.89 -6.07
N LYS A 191 -0.80 -14.71 -5.47
CA LYS A 191 -0.54 -16.11 -5.11
C LYS A 191 -0.26 -17.09 -6.27
N GLY A 192 0.89 -16.93 -6.92
CA GLY A 192 1.72 -17.90 -7.67
C GLY A 192 3.15 -17.91 -7.09
N PHE A 193 3.97 -18.93 -7.41
CA PHE A 193 5.13 -19.36 -6.60
C PHE A 193 6.20 -18.29 -6.31
N GLU A 194 6.84 -18.44 -5.15
CA GLU A 194 7.99 -17.69 -4.58
C GLU A 194 7.77 -16.27 -4.05
N TYR A 195 6.76 -15.52 -4.54
CA TYR A 195 6.57 -14.10 -4.16
C TYR A 195 5.13 -13.83 -3.69
N ALA A 196 4.79 -14.35 -2.51
CA ALA A 196 3.45 -14.31 -1.94
C ALA A 196 3.11 -12.93 -1.38
N GLY A 197 2.65 -12.04 -2.26
CA GLY A 197 2.42 -10.65 -1.92
C GLY A 197 0.96 -10.24 -1.77
N THR A 198 0.68 -9.33 -0.84
CA THR A 198 -0.49 -8.44 -1.00
C THR A 198 0.00 -7.16 -1.65
N VAL A 199 -0.45 -6.90 -2.87
CA VAL A 199 -0.15 -5.66 -3.58
C VAL A 199 -1.23 -4.65 -3.24
N TYR A 200 -0.80 -3.51 -2.72
CA TYR A 200 -1.69 -2.38 -2.46
C TYR A 200 -1.66 -1.41 -3.62
N LEU A 201 -2.83 -0.90 -3.99
CA LEU A 201 -2.97 0.07 -5.06
C LEU A 201 -3.57 1.36 -4.54
N VAL A 202 -3.05 2.47 -5.03
CA VAL A 202 -3.66 3.78 -4.84
C VAL A 202 -4.03 4.33 -6.22
N ASP A 203 -5.32 4.42 -6.47
CA ASP A 203 -5.87 5.14 -7.61
C ASP A 203 -6.07 6.59 -7.22
N PHE A 204 -5.62 7.50 -8.07
CA PHE A 204 -5.77 8.94 -7.87
C PHE A 204 -6.77 9.48 -8.88
N PHE A 205 -7.81 10.12 -8.37
CA PHE A 205 -8.85 10.75 -9.18
C PHE A 205 -8.83 12.26 -8.99
N ASN A 206 -9.04 13.00 -10.07
CA ASN A 206 -9.34 14.42 -10.03
C ASN A 206 -10.65 14.66 -10.79
N LYS A 207 -11.65 15.24 -10.12
CA LYS A 207 -13.02 15.42 -10.68
C LYS A 207 -13.56 14.13 -11.33
N ASN A 208 -13.41 12.99 -10.64
CA ASN A 208 -13.83 11.65 -11.07
C ASN A 208 -13.08 11.06 -12.28
N LYS A 209 -12.06 11.73 -12.81
CA LYS A 209 -11.16 11.16 -13.83
C LYS A 209 -9.98 10.49 -13.15
N LEU A 210 -9.73 9.21 -13.45
CA LEU A 210 -8.52 8.51 -13.03
C LEU A 210 -7.31 9.19 -13.68
N ILE A 211 -6.37 9.61 -12.84
CA ILE A 211 -5.14 10.27 -13.28
C ILE A 211 -3.96 9.30 -13.28
N LYS A 212 -3.84 8.48 -12.22
CA LYS A 212 -2.75 7.53 -12.06
C LYS A 212 -3.17 6.39 -11.12
N THR A 213 -2.61 5.22 -11.35
CA THR A 213 -2.58 4.10 -10.41
C THR A 213 -1.14 3.88 -10.00
N ILE A 214 -0.86 3.68 -8.71
CA ILE A 214 0.44 3.23 -8.21
C ILE A 214 0.26 1.93 -7.43
N GLU A 215 1.26 1.06 -7.49
CA GLU A 215 1.29 -0.23 -6.81
C GLU A 215 2.40 -0.25 -5.77
N LYS A 216 2.15 -0.89 -4.62
CA LYS A 216 3.16 -1.18 -3.59
C LYS A 216 3.12 -2.67 -3.28
N TYR A 217 4.27 -3.31 -3.52
CA TYR A 217 4.52 -4.70 -3.16
C TYR A 217 4.99 -4.78 -1.71
N ASN A 218 4.59 -5.82 -1.00
CA ASN A 218 5.06 -6.15 0.33
C ASN A 218 6.40 -6.93 0.24
N TYR A 219 7.53 -6.22 0.12
CA TYR A 219 8.94 -6.69 0.17
C TYR A 219 9.39 -7.77 -0.82
N ASP A 220 8.60 -8.80 -1.08
CA ASP A 220 8.85 -9.83 -2.08
C ASP A 220 8.16 -9.44 -3.38
N GLY A 221 8.62 -8.36 -3.99
CA GLY A 221 8.22 -7.97 -5.35
C GLY A 221 8.67 -9.02 -6.38
N PRO A 222 8.10 -9.02 -7.60
CA PRO A 222 8.51 -9.94 -8.65
C PRO A 222 9.99 -9.67 -9.01
N TYR A 223 10.81 -10.72 -8.91
CA TYR A 223 12.18 -10.74 -9.47
C TYR A 223 12.13 -10.86 -10.99
#